data_AF-A0A9X8VCX3-F1
#
_entry.id   AF-A0A9X8VCX3-F1
#
_cell.length_a   1.000
_cell.length_b   1.000
_cell.length_c   1.000
_cell.angle_alpha   90.00
_cell.angle_beta   90.00
_cell.angle_gamma   90.00
#
_symmetry.space_group_name_H-M   'P 1'
#
loop_
_entity.id
_entity.type
_entity.pdbx_description
1 polymer ?
#
loop_
_entity_poly.entity_id
_entity_poly.type
_entity_poly.pdbx_seq_one_letter_code
_entity_poly.pdbx_strand_id
1 'polypeptide(L)'
;RILPDGSRNAIRLERLKDKLGNRSNASSEVEFQDATAWLLGDEGDGVRHILKMGGLTRFDCSLGSHGLMRRGLSVALYHAL
;
A
#
# COMPACT_ATOMS: atom_id res chain seq x y z
N ARG A 1 10.00 -10.08 6.44
CA ARG A 1 9.60 -11.46 6.05
C ARG A 1 10.60 -12.49 6.53
N ILE A 2 11.90 -12.19 6.48
CA ILE A 2 12.98 -13.04 7.03
C ILE A 2 13.60 -12.27 8.21
N LEU A 3 13.82 -12.96 9.33
CA LEU A 3 14.50 -12.43 10.52
C LEU A 3 16.03 -12.46 10.30
N PRO A 4 16.83 -11.75 11.12
CA PRO A 4 18.29 -11.74 10.97
C PRO A 4 18.95 -13.12 11.01
N ASP A 5 18.30 -14.09 11.66
CA ASP A 5 18.72 -15.50 11.73
C ASP A 5 18.35 -16.34 10.48
N GLY A 6 17.71 -15.73 9.48
CA GLY A 6 17.28 -16.41 8.25
C GLY A 6 15.91 -17.11 8.36
N SER A 7 15.31 -17.19 9.55
CA SER A 7 13.98 -17.76 9.74
C SER A 7 12.88 -16.84 9.20
N ARG A 8 11.68 -17.38 8.94
CA ARG A 8 10.53 -16.59 8.50
C ARG A 8 9.89 -15.91 9.72
N ASN A 9 9.68 -14.58 9.65
CA ASN A 9 8.93 -13.86 10.68
C ASN A 9 7.46 -14.32 10.70
N ALA A 10 6.85 -14.35 11.88
CA ALA A 10 5.55 -14.94 12.16
C ALA A 10 4.35 -14.08 11.70
N ILE A 11 4.31 -13.80 10.39
CA ILE A 11 3.21 -13.12 9.69
C ILE A 11 2.46 -14.17 8.87
N ARG A 12 1.23 -14.48 9.29
CA ARG A 12 0.35 -15.44 8.62
C ARG A 12 -0.52 -14.71 7.59
N LEU A 13 -0.59 -15.24 6.37
CA LEU A 13 -1.44 -14.72 5.31
C LEU A 13 -2.73 -15.56 5.30
N GLU A 14 -3.87 -14.97 5.64
CA GLU A 14 -5.13 -15.71 5.69
C GLU A 14 -5.75 -15.85 4.29
N ARG A 15 -5.88 -14.71 3.60
CA ARG A 15 -6.47 -14.66 2.26
C ARG A 15 -6.09 -13.41 1.50
N LEU A 16 -6.26 -13.46 0.18
CA LEU A 16 -6.24 -12.28 -0.67
C LEU A 16 -7.66 -11.70 -0.80
N LYS A 17 -7.75 -10.38 -0.86
CA LYS A 17 -9.01 -9.66 -1.09
C LYS A 17 -9.48 -9.88 -2.53
N ASP A 18 -10.75 -10.21 -2.70
CA ASP A 18 -11.41 -10.09 -4.00
C ASP A 18 -11.89 -8.65 -4.19
N LYS A 19 -11.19 -7.90 -5.04
CA LYS A 19 -11.37 -6.45 -5.20
C LYS A 19 -12.12 -6.12 -6.49
N LEU A 20 -12.96 -5.08 -6.44
CA LEU A 20 -13.62 -4.53 -7.62
C LEU A 20 -12.62 -4.07 -8.69
N GLY A 21 -11.63 -3.26 -8.28
CA GLY A 21 -10.54 -2.76 -9.11
C GLY A 21 -9.18 -3.01 -8.49
N ASN A 22 -8.11 -2.46 -9.06
CA ASN A 22 -6.74 -2.65 -8.58
C ASN A 22 -6.37 -4.14 -8.38
N ARG A 23 -6.92 -5.03 -9.21
CA ARG A 23 -6.84 -6.50 -9.06
C ARG A 23 -5.44 -7.04 -9.34
N SER A 24 -4.62 -6.30 -10.08
CA SER A 24 -3.21 -6.62 -10.32
C SER A 24 -2.33 -6.51 -9.06
N ASN A 25 -2.75 -5.71 -8.06
CA ASN A 25 -2.04 -5.59 -6.79
C ASN A 25 -2.54 -6.64 -5.80
N ALA A 26 -1.67 -7.48 -5.24
CA ALA A 26 -2.06 -8.45 -4.21
C ALA A 26 -2.26 -7.75 -2.86
N SER A 27 -3.49 -7.73 -2.35
CA SER A 27 -3.82 -7.19 -1.03
C SER A 27 -4.30 -8.33 -0.13
N SER A 28 -3.63 -8.56 0.99
CA SER A 28 -3.92 -9.68 1.89
C SER A 28 -4.57 -9.25 3.21
N GLU A 29 -5.30 -10.17 3.82
CA GLU A 29 -5.59 -10.18 5.25
C GLU A 29 -4.48 -10.96 5.96
N VAL A 30 -3.97 -10.41 7.06
CA VAL A 30 -2.81 -10.97 7.76
C VAL A 30 -3.02 -10.96 9.27
N GLU A 31 -2.45 -11.96 9.93
CA GLU A 31 -2.33 -12.03 11.38
C GLU A 31 -0.85 -12.01 11.78
N PHE A 32 -0.55 -11.32 12.88
CA PHE A 32 0.77 -11.27 13.50
C PHE A 32 0.72 -12.12 14.77
N GLN A 33 1.35 -13.29 14.75
CA GLN A 33 1.34 -14.24 15.87
C GLN A 33 2.74 -14.27 16.47
N ASP A 34 2.98 -13.47 17.52
CA ASP A 34 4.31 -13.27 18.12
C ASP A 34 5.39 -12.84 17.12
N ALA A 35 4.99 -12.02 16.14
CA ALA A 35 5.91 -11.50 15.13
C ALA A 35 6.92 -10.53 15.74
N THR A 36 8.20 -10.68 15.38
CA THR A 36 9.24 -9.76 15.81
C THR A 36 9.17 -8.47 15.01
N ALA A 37 9.31 -7.33 15.70
CA ALA A 37 9.38 -6.01 15.10
C ALA A 37 10.45 -5.15 15.80
N TRP A 38 10.88 -4.08 15.13
CA TRP A 38 11.76 -3.07 15.70
C TRP A 38 11.01 -1.76 15.80
N LEU A 39 11.15 -1.09 16.94
CA LEU A 39 10.56 0.22 17.15
C LEU A 39 11.22 1.24 16.21
N LEU A 40 10.40 2.07 15.55
CA LEU A 40 10.85 3.22 14.78
C LEU A 40 10.46 4.48 15.54
N GLY A 41 11.46 5.21 16.04
CA GLY A 41 11.24 6.36 16.92
C GLY A 41 11.01 5.96 18.37
N ASP A 42 10.22 6.78 19.07
CA ASP A 42 9.89 6.59 20.48
C ASP A 42 8.48 5.99 20.67
N GLU A 43 8.25 5.35 21.82
CA GLU A 43 6.93 4.81 22.16
C GLU A 43 5.88 5.93 22.25
N GLY A 44 4.72 5.70 21.64
CA GLY A 44 3.63 6.69 21.53
C GLY A 44 3.72 7.63 20.32
N ASP A 45 4.87 7.71 19.65
CA ASP A 45 5.11 8.68 18.57
C ASP A 45 4.75 8.15 17.16
N GLY A 46 4.03 7.04 17.08
CA GLY A 46 3.72 6.34 15.83
C GLY A 46 2.94 7.20 14.82
N VAL A 47 1.95 7.97 15.28
CA VAL A 47 1.17 8.87 14.40
C VAL A 47 2.08 9.92 13.79
N ARG A 48 2.91 10.56 14.61
CA ARG A 48 3.85 11.60 14.17
C ARG A 48 4.83 11.07 13.12
N HIS A 49 5.35 9.85 13.32
CA HIS A 49 6.29 9.21 12.39
C HIS A 49 5.68 8.99 11.00
N ILE A 50 4.38 8.66 10.91
CA ILE A 50 3.74 8.38 9.63
C ILE A 50 3.21 9.62 8.90
N LEU A 51 3.14 10.81 9.53
CA LEU A 51 2.51 12.00 8.94
C LEU A 51 3.16 12.43 7.61
N LYS A 52 4.49 12.49 7.57
CA LYS A 52 5.21 12.89 6.35
C LYS A 52 5.01 11.87 5.22
N MET A 53 5.08 10.58 5.55
CA MET A 53 4.81 9.49 4.61
C MET A 53 3.35 9.55 4.11
N GLY A 54 2.40 9.83 5.00
CA GLY A 54 1.00 10.05 4.66
C GLY A 54 0.79 11.21 3.68
N GLY A 55 1.55 12.30 3.83
CA GLY A 55 1.53 13.41 2.86
C GLY A 55 1.98 12.98 1.46
N LEU A 56 3.09 12.24 1.36
CA LEU A 56 3.62 11.75 0.09
C LEU A 56 2.66 10.77 -0.60
N THR A 57 2.10 9.82 0.14
CA THR A 57 1.14 8.86 -0.44
C THR A 57 -0.16 9.53 -0.91
N ARG A 58 -0.63 10.60 -0.23
CA ARG A 58 -1.77 11.41 -0.68
C ARG A 58 -1.47 12.13 -2.00
N PHE A 59 -0.26 12.66 -2.15
CA PHE A 59 0.18 13.26 -3.40
C PHE A 59 0.13 12.24 -4.53
N ASP A 60 0.67 11.04 -4.31
CA ASP A 60 0.65 9.96 -5.31
C ASP A 60 -0.77 9.50 -5.66
N CYS A 61 -1.69 9.41 -4.69
CA CYS A 61 -3.09 9.10 -4.98
C CYS A 61 -3.75 10.16 -5.88
N SER A 62 -3.45 11.43 -5.63
CA SER A 62 -3.97 12.56 -6.41
C SER A 62 -3.42 12.52 -7.83
N LEU A 63 -2.10 12.31 -7.97
CA LEU A 63 -1.42 12.21 -9.25
C LEU A 63 -1.87 10.98 -10.06
N GLY A 64 -2.02 9.82 -9.41
CA GLY A 64 -2.51 8.59 -10.03
C GLY A 64 -3.93 8.75 -10.57
N SER A 65 -4.83 9.37 -9.79
CA SER A 65 -6.19 9.69 -10.23
C SER A 65 -6.18 10.64 -11.43
N HIS A 66 -5.33 11.67 -11.41
CA HIS A 66 -5.15 12.58 -12.53
C HIS A 66 -4.65 11.87 -13.80
N GLY A 67 -3.68 10.97 -13.67
CA GLY A 67 -3.20 10.16 -14.78
C GLY A 67 -4.29 9.29 -15.41
N LEU A 68 -5.14 8.65 -14.59
CA LEU A 68 -6.28 7.87 -15.07
C LEU A 68 -7.28 8.74 -15.84
N MET A 69 -7.63 9.92 -15.32
CA MET A 69 -8.51 10.88 -16.00
C MET A 69 -7.92 11.33 -17.34
N ARG A 70 -6.63 11.70 -17.35
CA ARG A 70 -5.93 12.11 -18.57
C ARG A 70 -5.96 11.02 -19.63
N ARG A 71 -5.69 9.77 -19.25
CA ARG A 71 -5.71 8.65 -20.20
C ARG A 71 -7.12 8.41 -20.74
N GLY A 72 -8.13 8.42 -19.87
CA GLY A 72 -9.54 8.28 -20.27
C GLY A 72 -9.95 9.33 -21.30
N LEU A 73 -9.65 10.60 -21.03
CA LEU A 73 -9.94 11.70 -21.97
C LEU A 73 -9.17 11.56 -23.29
N SER A 74 -7.90 11.14 -23.24
CA SER A 74 -7.09 10.99 -24.46
C SER A 74 -7.68 9.93 -25.40
N VAL A 75 -8.20 8.82 -24.84
CA VAL A 75 -8.88 7.77 -25.62
C VAL A 75 -10.20 8.30 -26.19
N ALA A 76 -10.98 9.05 -25.41
CA ALA A 76 -12.24 9.62 -25.85
C ALA A 76 -12.06 10.62 -27.01
N LEU A 77 -11.07 11.51 -26.92
CA LEU A 77 -10.77 12.48 -27.98
C LEU A 77 -10.30 11.80 -29.26
N TYR A 78 -9.43 10.78 -29.16
CA TYR A 78 -8.99 10.00 -30.32
C TYR A 78 -10.13 9.23 -30.99
N HIS A 79 -11.17 8.86 -30.24
CA HIS A 79 -12.35 8.23 -30.82
C HIS A 79 -13.27 9.22 -31.54
N ALA A 80 -13.40 10.44 -31.02
CA ALA A 80 -14.34 11.43 -31.51
C ALA A 80 -13.80 12.31 -32.67
N LEU A 81 -12.48 12.42 -32.82
CA LEU A 81 -11.78 13.20 -33.84
C LEU A 81 -11.11 12.29 -34.86
#